data_AF-A0A147BBB6-F1
#
_entry.id   AF-A0A147BBB6-F1
#
_cell.length_a   1.000
_cell.length_b   1.000
_cell.length_c   1.000
_cell.angle_alpha   90.00
_cell.angle_beta   90.00
_cell.angle_gamma   90.00
#
_symmetry.space_group_name_H-M   'P 1'
#
loop_
_entity.id
_entity.type
_entity.pdbx_description
1 polymer ?
#
loop_
_entity_poly.entity_id
_entity_poly.type
_entity_poly.pdbx_seq_one_letter_code
_entity_poly.pdbx_strand_id
1 'polypeptide(L)'
;DTVWLHDSEFNFHIAHCVFFVEPGLTASLLGQLIAERILDKTNDEGKRIFRRFTRKVVPVVGGFTWVEDDRFRIEHHVLEDTRSLKDSHQLRHYLMALMSRGMNVNRPLWDLHVLPNFDKGRETVLVARVHQVISDGVSLMMLFCNHLCDPGPGLRLKPRFGGSSFPLNVFRALVVGPLTFLVTWLMLTKRDSNYLKRSGKALARQRVIAWTGSIRMSQVHRIKQITRSTFNDVLMTAMSGSLRNFFKKRGIVNPPDIKVCLAVDLRYEPASGEPTPELGTQLATALVRLPTNTEGAIPRLWEVRQVMEELKSSPDPVVMYGASQLLFTLLPYRLAHWFLGLWQRKPSAVLCNVPGPENHVVLGLSRVRSVVAWAGWTPDVPVAVTVTSYAGAFSVAVSAQVDVVPDPDEIVRDFARQLNHLSDLLSKRRIPGEHRRRSSYTAERRNQEIIKPPLHELQQKLHRVQEEIQRVRQQLDALQLEQGEPRPPQTPASPEQAALSIRLRELQEQFSELLLGIRRRKSLATDGTLLDVEEDDDLDGGLRRPRRRALSVTVRRASLQAVASTARPLTTGSSPVFRTPDPSPVSPEPRSGPTAATLFHQL
;
A
#
# COMPACT_ATOMS: atom_id res chain seq x y z
N ASP A 1 19.82 -11.17 -10.92
CA ASP A 1 20.95 -10.28 -10.60
C ASP A 1 21.57 -9.62 -11.82
N THR A 2 21.92 -10.38 -12.86
CA THR A 2 22.56 -9.89 -14.11
C THR A 2 21.84 -8.75 -14.83
N VAL A 3 20.51 -8.66 -14.69
CA VAL A 3 19.65 -7.58 -15.19
C VAL A 3 20.16 -6.19 -14.80
N TRP A 4 20.76 -6.06 -13.63
CA TRP A 4 21.16 -4.78 -13.04
C TRP A 4 22.64 -4.45 -13.24
N LEU A 5 23.42 -5.40 -13.74
CA LEU A 5 24.84 -5.21 -14.04
C LEU A 5 24.97 -4.70 -15.46
N HIS A 6 25.55 -3.52 -15.66
CA HIS A 6 25.94 -3.03 -16.98
C HIS A 6 27.45 -3.09 -17.16
N ASP A 7 27.91 -3.50 -18.34
CA ASP A 7 29.32 -3.49 -18.78
C ASP A 7 29.95 -2.08 -18.87
N SER A 8 29.25 -1.02 -18.46
CA SER A 8 29.81 0.35 -18.48
C SER A 8 30.73 0.60 -17.29
N GLU A 9 31.78 1.40 -17.50
CA GLU A 9 32.72 1.85 -16.44
C GLU A 9 32.00 2.48 -15.23
N PHE A 10 30.81 3.03 -15.45
CA PHE A 10 29.90 3.52 -14.40
C PHE A 10 28.67 2.63 -14.38
N ASN A 11 28.53 1.79 -13.35
CA ASN A 11 27.33 1.00 -13.17
C ASN A 11 26.30 1.84 -12.40
N PHE A 12 25.25 2.33 -13.09
CA PHE A 12 24.34 3.38 -12.60
C PHE A 12 23.20 2.90 -11.68
N HIS A 13 23.11 1.59 -11.43
CA HIS A 13 22.08 0.98 -10.56
C HIS A 13 22.44 1.05 -9.08
N ILE A 14 22.86 2.23 -8.61
CA ILE A 14 23.26 2.49 -7.23
C ILE A 14 22.12 3.18 -6.50
N ALA A 15 21.53 2.50 -5.52
CA ALA A 15 20.62 3.13 -4.59
C ALA A 15 21.42 3.93 -3.55
N HIS A 16 20.99 5.16 -3.29
CA HIS A 16 21.58 6.05 -2.30
C HIS A 16 20.56 6.28 -1.19
N CYS A 17 20.87 5.92 0.04
CA CYS A 17 20.02 6.16 1.20
C CYS A 17 20.77 7.04 2.20
N VAL A 18 20.19 8.17 2.57
CA VAL A 18 20.73 9.12 3.52
C VAL A 18 19.90 9.05 4.79
N PHE A 19 20.57 8.82 5.91
CA PHE A 19 20.00 8.74 7.24
C PHE A 19 20.54 9.90 8.07
N PHE A 20 19.63 10.68 8.63
CA PHE A 20 19.95 11.73 9.58
C PHE A 20 19.83 11.15 10.98
N VAL A 21 20.93 11.06 11.70
CA VAL A 21 21.05 10.39 12.99
C VAL A 21 21.46 11.42 14.05
N GLU A 22 21.05 11.19 15.29
CA GLU A 22 21.58 11.91 16.43
C GLU A 22 23.12 11.82 16.53
N PRO A 23 23.77 12.83 17.12
CA PRO A 23 25.22 12.88 17.19
C PRO A 23 25.74 11.77 18.12
N GLY A 24 26.92 11.23 17.79
CA GLY A 24 27.58 10.19 18.59
C GLY A 24 27.92 8.90 17.83
N LEU A 25 27.33 8.70 16.64
CA LEU A 25 27.67 7.55 15.79
C LEU A 25 29.00 7.78 15.04
N THR A 26 29.99 6.91 15.27
CA THR A 26 31.30 6.90 14.58
C THR A 26 31.38 5.80 13.52
N ALA A 27 32.31 5.91 12.57
CA ALA A 27 32.51 4.87 11.57
C ALA A 27 32.99 3.54 12.19
N SER A 28 33.80 3.61 13.24
CA SER A 28 34.28 2.43 13.97
C SER A 28 33.14 1.66 14.64
N LEU A 29 32.24 2.36 15.35
CA LEU A 29 31.07 1.76 15.99
C LEU A 29 30.13 1.17 14.93
N LEU A 30 29.87 1.91 13.85
CA LEU A 30 29.03 1.42 12.76
C LEU A 30 29.64 0.16 12.10
N GLY A 31 30.95 0.13 11.89
CA GLY A 31 31.66 -1.04 11.38
C GLY A 31 31.47 -2.26 12.28
N GLN A 32 31.65 -2.10 13.60
CA GLN A 32 31.43 -3.18 14.56
C GLN A 32 29.99 -3.71 14.52
N LEU A 33 28.99 -2.81 14.52
CA LEU A 33 27.58 -3.20 14.44
C LEU A 33 27.25 -3.96 13.15
N ILE A 34 27.82 -3.56 12.01
CA ILE A 34 27.62 -4.25 10.74
C ILE A 34 28.29 -5.62 10.76
N ALA A 35 29.51 -5.73 11.29
CA ALA A 35 30.21 -7.01 11.41
C ALA A 35 29.38 -8.00 12.23
N GLU A 36 28.98 -7.60 13.44
CA GLU A 36 28.26 -8.45 14.39
C GLU A 36 26.84 -8.79 13.92
N ARG A 37 26.06 -7.78 13.47
CA ARG A 37 24.63 -7.96 13.21
C ARG A 37 24.28 -8.36 11.78
N ILE A 38 25.17 -8.12 10.82
CA ILE A 38 24.95 -8.42 9.40
C ILE A 38 25.91 -9.49 8.91
N LEU A 39 27.22 -9.29 9.03
CA LEU A 39 28.22 -10.13 8.37
C LEU A 39 28.37 -11.51 9.05
N ASP A 40 28.36 -11.53 10.38
CA ASP A 40 28.51 -12.74 11.19
C ASP A 40 27.18 -13.42 11.50
N LYS A 41 26.05 -12.82 11.08
CA LYS A 41 24.74 -13.40 11.30
C LYS A 41 24.56 -14.70 10.50
N THR A 42 24.36 -15.81 11.21
CA THR A 42 24.12 -17.14 10.64
C THR A 42 22.67 -17.60 10.86
N ASN A 43 22.19 -18.48 9.98
CA ASN A 43 20.95 -19.22 10.20
C ASN A 43 21.19 -20.44 11.12
N ASP A 44 20.13 -21.20 11.42
CA ASP A 44 20.18 -22.42 12.23
C ASP A 44 21.12 -23.51 11.66
N GLU A 45 21.40 -23.46 10.35
CA GLU A 45 22.33 -24.35 9.66
C GLU A 45 23.80 -23.87 9.70
N GLY A 46 24.09 -22.78 10.41
CA GLY A 46 25.43 -22.18 10.49
C GLY A 46 25.88 -21.45 9.22
N LYS A 47 25.00 -21.25 8.23
CA LYS A 47 25.29 -20.49 7.01
C LYS A 47 25.01 -19.01 7.24
N ARG A 48 25.93 -18.15 6.81
CA ARG A 48 25.72 -16.69 6.82
C ARG A 48 24.45 -16.32 6.05
N ILE A 49 23.58 -15.51 6.66
CA ILE A 49 22.32 -15.07 6.04
C ILE A 49 22.61 -14.06 4.92
N PHE A 50 23.51 -13.12 5.16
CA PHE A 50 23.74 -11.96 4.29
C PHE A 50 25.03 -12.06 3.44
N ARG A 51 25.25 -13.22 2.80
CA ARG A 51 26.48 -13.50 2.02
C ARG A 51 26.78 -12.50 0.91
N ARG A 52 25.78 -11.81 0.36
CA ARG A 52 25.98 -10.84 -0.74
C ARG A 52 26.86 -9.64 -0.31
N PHE A 53 26.97 -9.34 0.98
CA PHE A 53 27.78 -8.24 1.49
C PHE A 53 29.28 -8.59 1.59
N THR A 54 29.65 -9.87 1.60
CA THR A 54 31.06 -10.34 1.59
C THR A 54 31.51 -10.84 0.22
N ARG A 55 30.62 -10.83 -0.77
CA ARG A 55 30.88 -11.34 -2.12
C ARG A 55 31.01 -10.21 -3.12
N LYS A 56 31.89 -10.42 -4.09
CA LYS A 56 32.02 -9.57 -5.28
C LYS A 56 31.44 -10.26 -6.50
N VAL A 57 31.10 -9.46 -7.49
CA VAL A 57 30.55 -9.94 -8.75
C VAL A 57 31.64 -9.91 -9.80
N VAL A 58 31.92 -11.05 -10.44
CA VAL A 58 33.00 -11.21 -11.41
C VAL A 58 32.42 -11.56 -12.79
N PRO A 59 32.83 -10.89 -13.88
CA PRO A 59 32.41 -11.24 -15.22
C PRO A 59 33.01 -12.58 -15.66
N VAL A 60 32.21 -13.39 -16.34
CA VAL A 60 32.58 -14.67 -16.97
C VAL A 60 32.07 -14.68 -18.41
N VAL A 61 32.54 -15.63 -19.23
CA VAL A 61 32.31 -15.66 -20.70
C VAL A 61 30.83 -15.54 -21.10
N GLY A 62 29.89 -15.97 -20.26
CA GLY A 62 28.44 -15.90 -20.50
C GLY A 62 27.65 -14.91 -19.62
N GLY A 63 28.29 -14.17 -18.71
CA GLY A 63 27.57 -13.32 -17.76
C GLY A 63 28.37 -12.98 -16.52
N PHE A 64 27.77 -13.10 -15.34
CA PHE A 64 28.39 -12.75 -14.06
C PHE A 64 28.16 -13.83 -13.02
N THR A 65 29.13 -14.02 -12.14
CA THR A 65 29.03 -14.92 -11.00
C THR A 65 29.44 -14.23 -9.70
N TRP A 66 28.91 -14.71 -8.58
CA TRP A 66 29.28 -14.26 -7.25
C TRP A 66 30.47 -15.06 -6.74
N VAL A 67 31.52 -14.36 -6.31
CA VAL A 67 32.73 -14.96 -5.73
C VAL A 67 32.94 -14.34 -4.34
N GLU A 68 33.34 -15.16 -3.36
CA GLU A 68 33.75 -14.63 -2.05
C GLU A 68 34.96 -13.70 -2.22
N ASP A 69 35.00 -12.61 -1.46
CA ASP A 69 36.14 -11.71 -1.49
C ASP A 69 37.13 -12.06 -0.38
N ASP A 70 38.18 -12.81 -0.71
CA ASP A 70 39.21 -13.24 0.26
C ASP A 70 39.96 -12.07 0.92
N ARG A 71 39.86 -10.87 0.33
CA ARG A 71 40.49 -9.64 0.83
C ARG A 71 39.46 -8.68 1.44
N PHE A 72 38.27 -9.16 1.78
CA PHE A 72 37.23 -8.36 2.39
C PHE A 72 37.73 -7.71 3.69
N ARG A 73 37.55 -6.40 3.80
CA ARG A 73 37.89 -5.59 4.97
C ARG A 73 36.80 -4.54 5.17
N ILE A 74 36.19 -4.50 6.34
CA ILE A 74 35.03 -3.63 6.60
C ILE A 74 35.39 -2.14 6.52
N GLU A 75 36.63 -1.79 6.82
CA GLU A 75 37.17 -0.43 6.79
C GLU A 75 37.21 0.14 5.37
N HIS A 76 37.19 -0.73 4.35
CA HIS A 76 37.07 -0.30 2.95
C HIS A 76 35.64 0.03 2.52
N HIS A 77 34.66 -0.36 3.33
CA HIS A 77 33.24 -0.17 3.05
C HIS A 77 32.61 0.86 3.98
N VAL A 78 33.04 0.94 5.23
CA VAL A 78 32.58 1.94 6.20
C VAL A 78 33.63 3.05 6.30
N LEU A 79 33.36 4.15 5.62
CA LEU A 79 34.26 5.28 5.44
C LEU A 79 33.82 6.43 6.33
N GLU A 80 34.73 6.96 7.13
CA GLU A 80 34.51 8.23 7.82
C GLU A 80 34.96 9.38 6.93
N ASP A 81 34.06 10.33 6.64
CA ASP A 81 34.41 11.56 5.93
C ASP A 81 34.51 12.70 6.96
N THR A 82 35.73 13.17 7.22
CA THR A 82 36.03 14.20 8.23
C THR A 82 35.70 15.62 7.78
N ARG A 83 35.12 15.80 6.58
CA ARG A 83 34.68 17.11 6.10
C ARG A 83 33.62 17.70 7.02
N SER A 84 33.87 18.93 7.48
CA SER A 84 32.88 19.71 8.22
C SER A 84 31.86 20.32 7.25
N LEU A 85 30.75 19.62 7.04
CA LEU A 85 29.61 20.13 6.28
C LEU A 85 28.72 20.97 7.20
N LYS A 86 28.64 22.27 6.94
CA LYS A 86 27.94 23.24 7.81
C LYS A 86 26.48 23.44 7.46
N ASP A 87 26.10 23.19 6.21
CA ASP A 87 24.76 23.46 5.70
C ASP A 87 24.25 22.37 4.74
N SER A 88 22.94 22.38 4.49
CA SER A 88 22.29 21.45 3.57
C SER A 88 22.74 21.61 2.11
N HIS A 89 23.27 22.78 1.71
CA HIS A 89 23.78 23.00 0.36
C HIS A 89 25.09 22.26 0.11
N GLN A 90 26.01 22.30 1.07
CA GLN A 90 27.26 21.55 1.07
C GLN A 90 26.98 20.04 1.09
N LEU A 91 26.02 19.59 1.91
CA LEU A 91 25.59 18.20 1.91
C LEU A 91 25.02 17.78 0.55
N ARG A 92 24.15 18.60 -0.06
CA ARG A 92 23.62 18.34 -1.39
C ARG A 92 24.74 18.23 -2.43
N HIS A 93 25.71 19.15 -2.42
CA HIS A 93 26.84 19.12 -3.37
C HIS A 93 27.70 17.87 -3.17
N TYR A 94 27.95 17.46 -1.92
CA TYR A 94 28.62 16.21 -1.60
C TYR A 94 27.86 14.99 -2.15
N LEU A 95 26.55 14.91 -1.90
CA LEU A 95 25.70 13.83 -2.40
C LEU A 95 25.68 13.77 -3.94
N MET A 96 25.58 14.92 -4.63
CA MET A 96 25.64 14.98 -6.09
C MET A 96 26.98 14.45 -6.64
N ALA A 97 28.09 14.83 -6.02
CA ALA A 97 29.41 14.34 -6.40
C ALA A 97 29.52 12.82 -6.17
N LEU A 98 28.95 12.32 -5.07
CA LEU A 98 28.96 10.90 -4.72
C LEU A 98 28.09 10.06 -5.67
N MET A 99 26.90 10.56 -6.04
CA MET A 99 25.99 9.94 -6.99
C MET A 99 26.55 9.87 -8.41
N SER A 100 27.47 10.78 -8.75
CA SER A 100 28.16 10.79 -10.05
C SER A 100 29.34 9.82 -10.11
N ARG A 101 29.73 9.20 -8.98
CA ARG A 101 30.84 8.26 -8.89
C ARG A 101 30.34 6.81 -8.98
N GLY A 102 31.00 6.01 -9.82
CA GLY A 102 30.83 4.55 -9.84
C GLY A 102 31.33 3.90 -8.54
N MET A 103 30.95 2.64 -8.32
CA MET A 103 31.53 1.80 -7.27
C MET A 103 32.70 0.97 -7.81
N ASN A 104 33.61 0.57 -6.92
CA ASN A 104 34.73 -0.28 -7.27
C ASN A 104 34.24 -1.73 -7.50
N VAL A 105 34.30 -2.20 -8.75
CA VAL A 105 33.85 -3.53 -9.16
C VAL A 105 34.68 -4.68 -8.57
N ASN A 106 35.89 -4.41 -8.08
CA ASN A 106 36.78 -5.43 -7.51
C ASN A 106 36.44 -5.78 -6.05
N ARG A 107 35.41 -5.17 -5.47
CA ARG A 107 34.95 -5.33 -4.08
C ARG A 107 33.44 -5.60 -4.07
N PRO A 108 32.86 -6.06 -2.95
CA PRO A 108 31.42 -6.03 -2.77
C PRO A 108 30.85 -4.64 -3.07
N LEU A 109 29.79 -4.57 -3.88
CA LEU A 109 29.26 -3.33 -4.45
C LEU A 109 28.38 -2.53 -3.47
N TRP A 110 28.95 -2.17 -2.32
CA TRP A 110 28.32 -1.31 -1.32
C TRP A 110 29.37 -0.48 -0.57
N ASP A 111 29.01 0.73 -0.15
CA ASP A 111 29.79 1.54 0.78
C ASP A 111 28.87 2.41 1.65
N LEU A 112 29.39 2.81 2.81
CA LEU A 112 28.73 3.62 3.83
C LEU A 112 29.66 4.76 4.19
N HIS A 113 29.19 5.99 4.02
CA HIS A 113 29.91 7.18 4.42
C HIS A 113 29.29 7.73 5.69
N VAL A 114 30.10 7.86 6.74
CA VAL A 114 29.72 8.50 8.01
C VAL A 114 30.29 9.91 8.00
N LEU A 115 29.40 10.90 8.05
CA LEU A 115 29.75 12.32 8.13
C LEU A 115 29.37 12.82 9.52
N PRO A 116 30.31 12.82 10.47
CA PRO A 116 30.06 13.34 11.81
C PRO A 116 29.93 14.87 11.79
N ASN A 117 29.26 15.41 12.80
CA ASN A 117 29.18 16.85 13.09
C ASN A 117 28.46 17.72 12.04
N PHE A 118 27.43 17.19 11.37
CA PHE A 118 26.56 17.98 10.49
C PHE A 118 25.73 19.01 11.28
N ASP A 119 25.34 20.10 10.62
CA ASP A 119 24.56 21.22 11.18
C ASP A 119 25.10 21.71 12.54
N LYS A 120 26.38 22.13 12.56
CA LYS A 120 27.09 22.60 13.76
C LYS A 120 27.19 21.54 14.88
N GLY A 121 27.43 20.28 14.53
CA GLY A 121 27.61 19.22 15.52
C GLY A 121 26.31 18.62 16.05
N ARG A 122 25.16 18.97 15.47
CA ARG A 122 23.85 18.54 15.97
C ARG A 122 23.43 17.17 15.48
N GLU A 123 24.02 16.70 14.38
CA GLU A 123 23.61 15.46 13.71
C GLU A 123 24.82 14.72 13.12
N THR A 124 24.69 13.41 12.96
CA THR A 124 25.56 12.58 12.12
C THR A 124 24.78 12.18 10.88
N VAL A 125 25.37 12.38 9.69
CA VAL A 125 24.75 11.97 8.43
C VAL A 125 25.41 10.68 7.95
N LEU A 126 24.59 9.66 7.70
CA LEU A 126 25.03 8.39 7.14
C LEU A 126 24.53 8.27 5.70
N VAL A 127 25.44 8.03 4.76
CA VAL A 127 25.11 7.86 3.35
C VAL A 127 25.46 6.43 2.93
N ALA A 128 24.43 5.61 2.74
CA ALA A 128 24.55 4.26 2.24
C ALA A 128 24.43 4.24 0.72
N ARG A 129 25.41 3.64 0.06
CA ARG A 129 25.37 3.33 -1.38
C ARG A 129 25.39 1.84 -1.54
N VAL A 130 24.36 1.32 -2.19
CA VAL A 130 24.22 -0.12 -2.39
C VAL A 130 23.80 -0.35 -3.82
N HIS A 131 24.53 -1.22 -4.51
CA HIS A 131 24.14 -1.65 -5.84
C HIS A 131 22.88 -2.50 -5.78
N GLN A 132 21.93 -2.28 -6.71
CA GLN A 132 20.66 -3.01 -6.74
C GLN A 132 20.83 -4.53 -6.80
N VAL A 133 21.96 -5.02 -7.33
CA VAL A 133 22.36 -6.44 -7.36
C VAL A 133 22.49 -7.06 -5.96
N ILE A 134 22.96 -6.28 -4.98
CA ILE A 134 23.04 -6.75 -3.58
C ILE A 134 21.66 -6.72 -2.95
N SER A 135 21.01 -5.56 -3.04
CA SER A 135 19.78 -5.29 -2.30
C SER A 135 18.99 -4.21 -3.02
N ASP A 136 17.68 -4.36 -3.10
CA ASP A 136 16.80 -3.31 -3.57
C ASP A 136 16.41 -2.36 -2.42
N GLY A 137 15.76 -1.22 -2.74
CA GLY A 137 15.48 -0.19 -1.73
C GLY A 137 14.64 -0.70 -0.55
N VAL A 138 13.71 -1.62 -0.80
CA VAL A 138 12.87 -2.21 0.24
C VAL A 138 13.63 -3.23 1.07
N SER A 139 14.40 -4.15 0.46
CA SER A 139 15.29 -5.06 1.20
C SER A 139 16.29 -4.32 2.07
N LEU A 140 16.86 -3.24 1.53
CA LEU A 140 17.85 -2.43 2.23
C LEU A 140 17.23 -1.76 3.45
N MET A 141 16.02 -1.21 3.32
CA MET A 141 15.30 -0.63 4.46
C MET A 141 14.93 -1.69 5.50
N MET A 142 14.50 -2.88 5.08
CA MET A 142 14.23 -4.00 6.01
C MET A 142 15.49 -4.45 6.74
N LEU A 143 16.61 -4.64 6.02
CA LEU A 143 17.89 -5.02 6.63
C LEU A 143 18.36 -3.94 7.61
N PHE A 144 18.24 -2.67 7.25
CA PHE A 144 18.57 -1.56 8.13
C PHE A 144 17.71 -1.59 9.41
N CYS A 145 16.39 -1.61 9.27
CA CYS A 145 15.47 -1.50 10.41
C CYS A 145 15.40 -2.75 11.29
N ASN A 146 15.49 -3.95 10.71
CA ASN A 146 15.22 -5.21 11.42
C ASN A 146 16.49 -5.90 11.92
N HIS A 147 17.65 -5.56 11.35
CA HIS A 147 18.90 -6.26 11.67
C HIS A 147 20.04 -5.33 12.07
N LEU A 148 20.18 -4.17 11.43
CA LEU A 148 21.25 -3.25 11.80
C LEU A 148 20.88 -2.40 13.03
N CYS A 149 19.66 -1.85 13.07
CA CYS A 149 19.15 -1.08 14.19
C CYS A 149 18.99 -1.92 15.46
N ASP A 150 18.95 -1.22 16.60
CA ASP A 150 18.70 -1.82 17.90
C ASP A 150 17.30 -2.46 17.97
N PRO A 151 17.10 -3.48 18.82
CA PRO A 151 15.85 -4.22 18.88
C PRO A 151 14.65 -3.31 19.11
N GLY A 152 13.66 -3.40 18.22
CA GLY A 152 12.45 -2.60 18.26
C GLY A 152 11.35 -3.19 17.38
N PRO A 153 10.19 -2.52 17.26
CA PRO A 153 9.15 -2.94 16.34
C PRO A 153 9.68 -2.84 14.90
N GLY A 154 10.12 -3.98 14.36
CA GLY A 154 10.69 -4.06 13.02
C GLY A 154 9.73 -3.61 11.91
N LEU A 155 10.29 -3.24 10.77
CA LEU A 155 9.55 -2.99 9.54
C LEU A 155 8.85 -4.28 9.09
N ARG A 156 7.52 -4.21 8.99
CA ARG A 156 6.70 -5.26 8.38
C ARG A 156 6.11 -4.77 7.07
N LEU A 157 6.35 -5.51 5.99
CA LEU A 157 5.75 -5.17 4.70
C LEU A 157 4.27 -5.55 4.66
N LYS A 158 3.49 -4.76 3.91
CA LYS A 158 2.10 -5.10 3.61
C LYS A 158 2.04 -6.12 2.46
N PRO A 159 0.99 -6.94 2.39
CA PRO A 159 0.89 -8.04 1.42
C PRO A 159 0.91 -7.57 -0.05
N ARG A 160 1.34 -8.49 -0.92
CA ARG A 160 1.56 -8.41 -2.38
C ARG A 160 0.76 -7.34 -3.13
N PHE A 161 1.43 -6.70 -4.09
CA PHE A 161 0.75 -5.92 -5.13
C PHE A 161 -0.28 -6.78 -5.88
N GLY A 162 -1.50 -6.28 -6.02
CA GLY A 162 -2.64 -7.01 -6.61
C GLY A 162 -3.42 -7.89 -5.62
N GLY A 163 -2.88 -8.20 -4.43
CA GLY A 163 -3.62 -8.95 -3.40
C GLY A 163 -4.22 -10.26 -3.92
N SER A 164 -5.55 -10.38 -3.91
CA SER A 164 -6.28 -11.57 -4.35
C SER A 164 -6.25 -11.83 -5.87
N SER A 165 -5.91 -10.83 -6.70
CA SER A 165 -5.81 -11.02 -8.16
C SER A 165 -4.47 -11.65 -8.59
N PHE A 166 -3.47 -11.69 -7.70
CA PHE A 166 -2.13 -12.17 -8.02
C PHE A 166 -2.07 -13.58 -8.64
N PRO A 167 -2.69 -14.64 -8.08
CA PRO A 167 -2.61 -15.98 -8.69
C PRO A 167 -3.23 -16.01 -10.09
N LEU A 168 -4.32 -15.27 -10.29
CA LEU A 168 -4.94 -15.14 -11.61
C LEU A 168 -4.02 -14.40 -12.60
N ASN A 169 -3.29 -13.38 -12.14
CA ASN A 169 -2.33 -12.66 -12.96
C ASN A 169 -1.13 -13.52 -13.36
N VAL A 170 -0.67 -14.42 -12.48
CA VAL A 170 0.37 -15.42 -12.83
C VAL A 170 -0.14 -16.36 -13.91
N PHE A 171 -1.36 -16.88 -13.78
CA PHE A 171 -1.96 -17.72 -14.82
C PHE A 171 -2.10 -16.99 -16.16
N ARG A 172 -2.62 -15.75 -16.14
CA ARG A 172 -2.72 -14.90 -17.34
C ARG A 172 -1.35 -14.60 -17.96
N ALA A 173 -0.32 -14.38 -17.13
CA ALA A 173 1.04 -14.15 -17.59
C ALA A 173 1.62 -15.37 -18.32
N LEU A 174 1.30 -16.59 -17.90
CA LEU A 174 1.74 -17.80 -18.62
C LEU A 174 1.08 -17.93 -20.01
N VAL A 175 -0.21 -17.62 -20.11
CA VAL A 175 -0.97 -17.78 -21.35
C VAL A 175 -0.69 -16.66 -22.36
N VAL A 176 -0.70 -15.41 -21.90
CA VAL A 176 -0.63 -14.22 -22.78
C VAL A 176 0.75 -13.57 -22.77
N GLY A 177 1.61 -13.90 -21.79
CA GLY A 177 2.90 -13.24 -21.56
C GLY A 177 3.82 -13.17 -22.78
N PRO A 178 4.07 -14.28 -23.53
CA PRO A 178 4.92 -14.23 -24.71
C PRO A 178 4.41 -13.25 -25.77
N LEU A 179 3.09 -13.24 -26.01
CA LEU A 179 2.46 -12.33 -26.96
C LEU A 179 2.51 -10.88 -26.47
N THR A 180 2.20 -10.63 -25.19
CA THR A 180 2.30 -9.28 -24.60
C THR A 180 3.73 -8.75 -24.66
N PHE A 181 4.73 -9.60 -24.40
CA PHE A 181 6.14 -9.22 -24.46
C PHE A 181 6.65 -8.97 -25.89
N LEU A 182 6.32 -9.83 -26.84
CA LEU A 182 6.80 -9.67 -28.22
C LEU A 182 6.04 -8.58 -28.98
N VAL A 183 4.72 -8.54 -28.86
CA VAL A 183 3.87 -7.67 -29.68
C VAL A 183 3.63 -6.33 -28.98
N THR A 184 3.06 -6.35 -27.78
CA THR A 184 2.70 -5.11 -27.08
C THR A 184 3.93 -4.33 -26.64
N TRP A 185 4.87 -5.05 -26.02
CA TRP A 185 6.03 -4.45 -25.40
C TRP A 185 7.11 -4.10 -26.40
N LEU A 186 7.64 -5.06 -27.18
CA LEU A 186 8.75 -4.79 -28.09
C LEU A 186 8.30 -3.94 -29.29
N MET A 187 7.23 -4.33 -29.97
CA MET A 187 6.82 -3.73 -31.26
C MET A 187 5.88 -2.52 -31.13
N LEU A 188 4.82 -2.59 -30.32
CA LEU A 188 3.77 -1.56 -30.30
C LEU A 188 4.07 -0.39 -29.37
N THR A 189 4.74 -0.62 -28.24
CA THR A 189 5.01 0.46 -27.28
C THR A 189 6.11 1.38 -27.80
N LYS A 190 5.73 2.53 -28.35
CA LYS A 190 6.68 3.57 -28.79
C LYS A 190 7.38 4.25 -27.61
N ARG A 191 8.62 4.68 -27.81
CA ARG A 191 9.34 5.56 -26.87
C ARG A 191 8.53 6.84 -26.63
N ASP A 192 8.53 7.31 -25.38
CA ASP A 192 7.86 8.55 -25.04
C ASP A 192 8.53 9.76 -25.73
N SER A 193 7.73 10.69 -26.21
CA SER A 193 8.18 11.86 -26.97
C SER A 193 7.64 13.12 -26.31
N ASN A 194 8.42 13.67 -25.38
CA ASN A 194 8.08 14.86 -24.63
C ASN A 194 9.33 15.67 -24.29
N TYR A 195 9.14 16.81 -23.63
CA TYR A 195 10.22 17.71 -23.22
C TYR A 195 11.31 17.01 -22.39
N LEU A 196 10.94 16.06 -21.51
CA LEU A 196 11.91 15.37 -20.66
C LEU A 196 12.88 14.50 -21.47
N LYS A 197 12.46 14.01 -22.64
CA LYS A 197 13.26 13.14 -23.51
C LYS A 197 14.20 13.89 -24.46
N ARG A 198 14.36 15.21 -24.32
CA ARG A 198 15.27 16.06 -25.13
C ARG A 198 16.76 15.89 -24.81
N SER A 199 17.13 15.04 -23.84
CA SER A 199 18.48 14.96 -23.28
C SER A 199 19.59 14.73 -24.32
N GLY A 200 20.68 15.50 -24.19
CA GLY A 200 21.92 15.32 -24.93
C GLY A 200 22.81 14.26 -24.26
N LYS A 201 23.26 13.26 -25.04
CA LYS A 201 24.03 12.09 -24.53
C LYS A 201 25.28 12.45 -23.69
N ALA A 202 25.85 13.65 -23.86
CA ALA A 202 27.07 14.08 -23.17
C ALA A 202 26.85 14.49 -21.69
N LEU A 203 25.75 15.19 -21.37
CA LEU A 203 25.44 15.64 -19.99
C LEU A 203 24.50 14.70 -19.23
N ALA A 204 23.98 13.65 -19.88
CA ALA A 204 23.14 12.61 -19.27
C ALA A 204 23.74 11.97 -17.98
N ARG A 205 25.05 12.11 -17.78
CA ARG A 205 25.83 11.57 -16.65
C ARG A 205 25.79 12.45 -15.40
N GLN A 206 25.57 13.75 -15.54
CA GLN A 206 25.49 14.66 -14.40
C GLN A 206 24.03 14.79 -13.95
N ARG A 207 23.78 14.56 -12.67
CA ARG A 207 22.44 14.68 -12.09
C ARG A 207 22.41 15.68 -10.96
N VAL A 208 21.34 16.45 -10.93
CA VAL A 208 20.97 17.31 -9.81
C VAL A 208 19.94 16.59 -8.97
N ILE A 209 20.03 16.78 -7.66
CA ILE A 209 19.08 16.21 -6.71
C ILE A 209 18.35 17.31 -5.94
N ALA A 210 17.11 17.03 -5.59
CA ALA A 210 16.32 17.78 -4.61
C ALA A 210 15.51 16.80 -3.79
N TRP A 211 15.12 17.19 -2.57
CA TRP A 211 14.21 16.41 -1.75
C TRP A 211 13.34 17.31 -0.89
N THR A 212 12.15 16.84 -0.54
CA THR A 212 11.26 17.57 0.37
C THR A 212 11.74 17.42 1.81
N GLY A 213 11.34 18.37 2.65
CA GLY A 213 11.26 18.10 4.09
C GLY A 213 10.27 16.97 4.41
N SER A 214 10.14 16.67 5.70
CA SER A 214 9.23 15.64 6.20
C SER A 214 7.75 16.06 6.01
N ILE A 215 7.00 15.33 5.19
CA ILE A 215 5.57 15.54 4.95
C ILE A 215 4.77 14.57 5.82
N ARG A 216 3.85 15.10 6.64
CA ARG A 216 3.05 14.28 7.56
C ARG A 216 2.18 13.28 6.80
N MET A 217 2.26 12.01 7.18
CA MET A 217 1.47 10.94 6.56
C MET A 217 -0.04 11.11 6.80
N SER A 218 -0.42 11.75 7.92
CA SER A 218 -1.82 12.01 8.29
C SER A 218 -2.59 12.80 7.23
N GLN A 219 -1.94 13.76 6.56
CA GLN A 219 -2.53 14.53 5.47
C GLN A 219 -2.94 13.63 4.31
N VAL A 220 -2.04 12.74 3.89
CA VAL A 220 -2.32 11.79 2.80
C VAL A 220 -3.34 10.74 3.21
N HIS A 221 -3.28 10.25 4.46
CA HIS A 221 -4.28 9.31 4.98
C HIS A 221 -5.70 9.89 4.96
N ARG A 222 -5.86 11.17 5.31
CA ARG A 222 -7.16 11.84 5.23
C ARG A 222 -7.68 11.92 3.80
N ILE A 223 -6.84 12.36 2.85
CA ILE A 223 -7.19 12.40 1.42
C ILE A 223 -7.60 11.02 0.93
N LYS A 224 -6.80 10.00 1.26
CA LYS A 224 -7.02 8.59 0.94
C LYS A 224 -8.38 8.09 1.44
N GLN A 225 -8.72 8.39 2.69
CA GLN A 225 -10.00 7.98 3.30
C GLN A 225 -11.21 8.65 2.63
N ILE A 226 -11.12 9.96 2.36
CA ILE A 226 -12.22 10.73 1.74
C ILE A 226 -12.48 10.26 0.31
N THR A 227 -11.40 10.05 -0.47
CA THR A 227 -11.47 9.74 -1.90
C THR A 227 -11.55 8.23 -2.19
N ARG A 228 -11.39 7.39 -1.16
CA ARG A 228 -11.28 5.93 -1.26
C ARG A 228 -10.19 5.48 -2.24
N SER A 229 -9.06 6.18 -2.23
CA SER A 229 -7.89 5.91 -3.06
C SER A 229 -6.81 5.14 -2.27
N THR A 230 -5.68 4.85 -2.90
CA THR A 230 -4.47 4.32 -2.25
C THR A 230 -3.44 5.43 -1.99
N PHE A 231 -2.43 5.12 -1.19
CA PHE A 231 -1.33 6.05 -0.92
C PHE A 231 -0.58 6.42 -2.21
N ASN A 232 -0.26 5.42 -3.04
CA ASN A 232 0.41 5.64 -4.33
C ASN A 232 -0.44 6.48 -5.28
N ASP A 233 -1.77 6.33 -5.28
CA ASP A 233 -2.66 7.13 -6.14
C ASP A 233 -2.54 8.63 -5.82
N VAL A 234 -2.50 8.99 -4.53
CA VAL A 234 -2.37 10.39 -4.09
C VAL A 234 -1.00 10.95 -4.44
N LEU A 235 0.08 10.18 -4.23
CA LEU A 235 1.44 10.58 -4.60
C LEU A 235 1.58 10.79 -6.11
N MET A 236 1.09 9.84 -6.91
CA MET A 236 1.11 9.92 -8.37
C MET A 236 0.32 11.12 -8.87
N THR A 237 -0.81 11.43 -8.24
CA THR A 237 -1.61 12.62 -8.57
C THR A 237 -0.86 13.92 -8.30
N ALA A 238 -0.21 14.03 -7.14
CA ALA A 238 0.60 15.18 -6.79
C ALA A 238 1.83 15.33 -7.70
N MET A 239 2.49 14.23 -8.05
CA MET A 239 3.61 14.21 -9.00
C MET A 239 3.16 14.63 -10.40
N SER A 240 2.04 14.11 -10.88
CA SER A 240 1.45 14.50 -12.16
C SER A 240 1.13 16.00 -12.20
N GLY A 241 0.56 16.54 -11.11
CA GLY A 241 0.32 17.97 -11.00
C GLY A 241 1.59 18.82 -11.00
N SER A 242 2.64 18.34 -10.32
CA SER A 242 3.94 19.00 -10.29
C SER A 242 4.59 19.04 -11.69
N LEU A 243 4.60 17.90 -12.39
CA LEU A 243 5.13 17.81 -13.74
C LEU A 243 4.31 18.61 -14.75
N ARG A 244 2.98 18.66 -14.60
CA ARG A 244 2.12 19.56 -15.39
C ARG A 244 2.55 21.02 -15.23
N ASN A 245 2.75 21.49 -14.00
CA ASN A 245 3.19 22.85 -13.72
C ASN A 245 4.59 23.13 -14.28
N PHE A 246 5.50 22.17 -14.14
CA PHE A 246 6.84 22.23 -14.70
C PHE A 246 6.84 22.42 -16.23
N PHE A 247 5.97 21.69 -16.94
CA PHE A 247 5.79 21.84 -18.39
C PHE A 247 5.15 23.18 -18.76
N LYS A 248 4.14 23.63 -18.00
CA LYS A 248 3.48 24.93 -18.23
C LYS A 248 4.46 26.10 -18.13
N LYS A 249 5.35 26.09 -17.13
CA LYS A 249 6.40 27.13 -16.97
C LYS A 249 7.42 27.15 -18.11
N ARG A 250 7.52 26.05 -18.86
CA ARG A 250 8.36 25.93 -20.07
C ARG A 250 7.60 26.19 -21.37
N GLY A 251 6.41 26.79 -21.28
CA GLY A 251 5.60 27.21 -22.43
C GLY A 251 4.66 26.14 -22.99
N ILE A 252 4.58 24.96 -22.37
CA ILE A 252 3.69 23.88 -22.84
C ILE A 252 2.35 24.01 -22.10
N VAL A 253 1.35 24.62 -22.74
CA VAL A 253 0.03 24.89 -22.13
C VAL A 253 -0.71 23.61 -21.77
N ASN A 254 -0.76 22.65 -22.70
CA ASN A 254 -1.39 21.34 -22.52
C ASN A 254 -0.35 20.23 -22.69
N PRO A 255 0.43 19.91 -21.65
CA PRO A 255 1.42 18.84 -21.73
C PRO A 255 0.78 17.50 -22.05
N PRO A 256 1.39 16.70 -22.96
CA PRO A 256 0.96 15.34 -23.19
C PRO A 256 1.17 14.50 -21.94
N ASP A 257 0.43 13.39 -21.85
CA ASP A 257 0.64 12.42 -20.79
C ASP A 257 1.98 11.71 -20.94
N ILE A 258 2.68 11.55 -19.82
CA ILE A 258 4.03 11.01 -19.79
C ILE A 258 4.04 9.54 -19.38
N LYS A 259 4.95 8.77 -19.96
CA LYS A 259 5.15 7.37 -19.59
C LYS A 259 6.11 7.27 -18.42
N VAL A 260 5.67 6.62 -17.35
CA VAL A 260 6.42 6.45 -16.10
C VAL A 260 6.64 4.96 -15.85
N CYS A 261 7.87 4.60 -15.49
CA CYS A 261 8.19 3.27 -15.01
C CYS A 261 7.92 3.20 -13.50
N LEU A 262 7.00 2.34 -13.07
CA LEU A 262 6.74 2.04 -11.67
C LEU A 262 7.51 0.81 -11.23
N ALA A 263 8.22 0.97 -10.13
CA ALA A 263 8.84 -0.10 -9.37
C ALA A 263 7.80 -0.75 -8.45
N VAL A 264 7.47 -2.01 -8.70
CA VAL A 264 6.47 -2.77 -7.94
C VAL A 264 7.13 -3.95 -7.24
N ASP A 265 6.94 -4.03 -5.93
CA ASP A 265 7.42 -5.17 -5.14
C ASP A 265 6.46 -6.36 -5.30
N LEU A 266 6.99 -7.49 -5.75
CA LEU A 266 6.24 -8.74 -5.91
C LEU A 266 6.33 -9.66 -4.69
N ARG A 267 7.08 -9.27 -3.65
CA ARG A 267 7.29 -10.09 -2.47
C ARG A 267 6.02 -10.39 -1.69
N TYR A 268 6.07 -11.53 -1.03
CA TYR A 268 5.09 -11.95 -0.05
C TYR A 268 5.81 -12.36 1.21
N GLU A 269 5.55 -11.63 2.28
CA GLU A 269 5.98 -12.00 3.60
C GLU A 269 4.76 -12.60 4.33
N PRO A 270 4.83 -13.89 4.75
CA PRO A 270 3.77 -14.48 5.54
C PRO A 270 3.65 -13.76 6.90
N ALA A 271 2.44 -13.68 7.44
CA ALA A 271 2.16 -12.93 8.67
C ALA A 271 2.79 -13.54 9.95
N SER A 272 3.35 -14.75 9.85
CA SER A 272 3.92 -15.54 10.95
C SER A 272 5.37 -15.92 10.62
N GLY A 273 6.32 -15.39 11.38
CA GLY A 273 7.76 -15.64 11.25
C GLY A 273 8.59 -14.38 11.50
N GLU A 274 9.86 -14.52 11.89
CA GLU A 274 10.79 -13.40 11.82
C GLU A 274 11.01 -13.04 10.34
N PRO A 275 10.83 -11.78 9.95
CA PRO A 275 11.10 -11.34 8.58
C PRO A 275 12.60 -11.39 8.34
N THR A 276 13.09 -12.49 7.79
CA THR A 276 14.44 -12.56 7.22
C THR A 276 14.33 -12.13 5.76
N PRO A 277 14.84 -10.94 5.39
CA PRO A 277 14.74 -10.49 4.02
C PRO A 277 15.64 -11.39 3.16
N GLU A 278 15.05 -12.14 2.24
CA GLU A 278 15.80 -12.74 1.14
C GLU A 278 16.47 -11.59 0.36
N LEU A 279 17.79 -11.46 0.52
CA LEU A 279 18.54 -10.46 -0.22
C LEU A 279 18.44 -10.74 -1.73
N GLY A 280 18.12 -9.70 -2.48
CA GLY A 280 18.03 -9.71 -3.93
C GLY A 280 16.98 -8.74 -4.46
N THR A 281 16.96 -8.53 -5.77
CA THR A 281 15.99 -7.63 -6.41
C THR A 281 14.77 -8.41 -6.88
N GLN A 282 13.71 -8.43 -6.07
CA GLN A 282 12.40 -8.98 -6.46
C GLN A 282 11.44 -7.88 -6.92
N LEU A 283 11.99 -6.91 -7.65
CA LEU A 283 11.27 -5.74 -8.13
C LEU A 283 10.84 -5.93 -9.58
N ALA A 284 9.53 -5.87 -9.84
CA ALA A 284 9.00 -5.78 -11.19
C ALA A 284 8.91 -4.33 -11.64
N THR A 285 9.19 -4.09 -12.91
CA THR A 285 9.00 -2.77 -13.54
C THR A 285 7.77 -2.80 -14.43
N ALA A 286 6.85 -1.85 -14.24
CA ALA A 286 5.69 -1.69 -15.09
C ALA A 286 5.63 -0.29 -15.70
N LEU A 287 5.21 -0.18 -16.95
CA LEU A 287 5.06 1.11 -17.63
C LEU A 287 3.62 1.58 -17.51
N VAL A 288 3.43 2.77 -16.95
CA VAL A 288 2.10 3.40 -16.86
C VAL A 288 2.10 4.77 -17.49
N ARG A 289 0.93 5.21 -17.91
CA ARG A 289 0.68 6.58 -18.35
C ARG A 289 0.33 7.44 -17.14
N LEU A 290 1.06 8.52 -16.93
CA LEU A 290 0.76 9.51 -15.90
C LEU A 290 -0.04 10.66 -16.52
N PRO A 291 -1.24 10.98 -15.99
CA PRO A 291 -2.16 11.93 -16.59
C PRO A 291 -1.77 13.39 -16.32
N THR A 292 -0.74 13.89 -17.01
CA THR A 292 -0.24 15.27 -16.91
C THR A 292 -1.07 16.25 -17.72
N ASN A 293 -1.84 15.79 -18.71
CA ASN A 293 -2.74 16.61 -19.49
C ASN A 293 -4.00 17.01 -18.69
N THR A 294 -4.40 16.19 -17.73
CA THR A 294 -5.67 16.35 -17.02
C THR A 294 -5.68 17.57 -16.09
N GLU A 295 -6.68 18.42 -16.30
CA GLU A 295 -6.90 19.64 -15.54
C GLU A 295 -7.62 19.37 -14.21
N GLY A 296 -7.28 20.16 -13.20
CA GLY A 296 -7.80 19.98 -11.84
C GLY A 296 -7.15 18.83 -11.06
N ALA A 297 -7.07 18.97 -9.74
CA ALA A 297 -6.44 17.97 -8.87
C ALA A 297 -7.32 16.72 -8.67
N ILE A 298 -8.64 16.89 -8.54
CA ILE A 298 -9.55 15.77 -8.25
C ILE A 298 -9.84 14.90 -9.50
N PRO A 299 -10.17 15.46 -10.69
CA PRO A 299 -10.30 14.66 -11.91
C PRO A 299 -9.05 13.81 -12.19
N ARG A 300 -7.86 14.42 -12.04
CA ARG A 300 -6.57 13.74 -12.15
C ARG A 300 -6.42 12.60 -11.15
N LEU A 301 -6.88 12.75 -9.91
CA LEU A 301 -6.85 11.68 -8.91
C LEU A 301 -7.69 10.46 -9.33
N TRP A 302 -8.87 10.69 -9.91
CA TRP A 302 -9.71 9.60 -10.39
C TRP A 302 -9.09 8.87 -11.58
N GLU A 303 -8.48 9.60 -12.51
CA GLU A 303 -7.78 9.00 -13.65
C GLU A 303 -6.54 8.22 -13.21
N VAL A 304 -5.72 8.77 -12.32
CA VAL A 304 -4.58 8.04 -11.72
C VAL A 304 -5.07 6.77 -11.02
N ARG A 305 -6.16 6.85 -10.25
CA ARG A 305 -6.73 5.69 -9.57
C ARG A 305 -7.17 4.61 -10.56
N GLN A 306 -7.80 5.00 -11.67
CA GLN A 306 -8.18 4.06 -12.73
C GLN A 306 -6.95 3.37 -13.33
N VAL A 307 -5.93 4.15 -13.73
CA VAL A 307 -4.66 3.61 -14.26
C VAL A 307 -4.01 2.64 -13.26
N MET A 308 -3.99 2.98 -11.97
CA MET A 308 -3.42 2.11 -10.93
C MET A 308 -4.23 0.84 -10.70
N GLU A 309 -5.54 0.86 -10.87
CA GLU A 309 -6.41 -0.32 -10.74
C GLU A 309 -6.29 -1.25 -11.95
N GLU A 310 -6.21 -0.68 -13.15
CA GLU A 310 -5.86 -1.41 -14.38
C GLU A 310 -4.49 -2.07 -14.24
N LEU A 311 -3.48 -1.36 -13.72
CA LEU A 311 -2.16 -1.95 -13.47
C LEU A 311 -2.21 -3.13 -12.47
N LYS A 312 -2.96 -3.02 -11.37
CA LYS A 312 -3.08 -4.12 -10.38
C LYS A 312 -3.77 -5.35 -10.93
N SER A 313 -4.70 -5.16 -11.86
CA SER A 313 -5.43 -6.25 -12.52
C SER A 313 -4.70 -6.79 -13.77
N SER A 314 -3.69 -6.07 -14.26
CA SER A 314 -2.86 -6.48 -15.38
C SER A 314 -1.84 -7.57 -15.01
N PRO A 315 -1.50 -8.47 -15.94
CA PRO A 315 -0.40 -9.41 -15.78
C PRO A 315 0.98 -8.76 -16.04
N ASP A 316 1.02 -7.51 -16.51
CA ASP A 316 2.22 -6.85 -17.03
C ASP A 316 3.43 -6.89 -16.07
N PRO A 317 3.31 -6.56 -14.76
CA PRO A 317 4.46 -6.63 -13.86
C PRO A 317 5.03 -8.05 -13.73
N VAL A 318 4.16 -9.06 -13.73
CA VAL A 318 4.56 -10.47 -13.60
C VAL A 318 5.21 -10.96 -14.90
N VAL A 319 4.62 -10.62 -16.05
CA VAL A 319 5.19 -10.90 -17.38
C VAL A 319 6.57 -10.27 -17.50
N MET A 320 6.71 -8.99 -17.12
CA MET A 320 7.98 -8.28 -17.20
C MET A 320 9.06 -8.89 -16.32
N TYR A 321 8.70 -9.24 -15.08
CA TYR A 321 9.62 -9.92 -14.18
C TYR A 321 10.07 -11.28 -14.76
N GLY A 322 9.12 -12.14 -15.15
CA GLY A 322 9.43 -13.45 -15.73
C GLY A 322 10.20 -13.38 -17.05
N ALA A 323 9.80 -12.49 -17.95
CA ALA A 323 10.46 -12.30 -19.24
C ALA A 323 11.89 -11.79 -19.07
N SER A 324 12.14 -10.89 -18.11
CA SER A 324 13.51 -10.45 -17.82
C SER A 324 14.39 -11.60 -17.35
N GLN A 325 13.90 -12.47 -16.45
CA GLN A 325 14.67 -13.64 -16.01
C GLN A 325 14.92 -14.61 -17.16
N LEU A 326 13.88 -14.91 -17.95
CA LEU A 326 13.98 -15.82 -19.09
C LEU A 326 14.97 -15.30 -20.15
N LEU A 327 14.95 -14.01 -20.43
CA LEU A 327 15.83 -13.36 -21.39
C LEU A 327 17.32 -13.56 -21.04
N PHE A 328 17.68 -13.40 -19.76
CA PHE A 328 19.05 -13.62 -19.29
C PHE A 328 19.46 -15.09 -19.16
N THR A 329 18.48 -16.00 -19.11
CA THR A 329 18.74 -17.45 -19.13
C THR A 329 18.91 -17.99 -20.55
N LEU A 330 18.16 -17.46 -21.52
CA LEU A 330 18.14 -17.96 -22.90
C LEU A 330 19.16 -17.27 -23.82
N LEU A 331 19.42 -15.97 -23.64
CA LEU A 331 20.25 -15.19 -24.55
C LEU A 331 21.61 -14.84 -23.92
N PRO A 332 22.67 -14.71 -24.75
CA PRO A 332 23.95 -14.17 -24.28
C PRO A 332 23.76 -12.79 -23.66
N TYR A 333 24.54 -12.51 -22.61
CA TYR A 333 24.44 -11.29 -21.79
C TYR A 333 24.29 -9.99 -22.59
N ARG A 334 25.12 -9.77 -23.63
CA ARG A 334 25.08 -8.56 -24.46
C ARG A 334 23.77 -8.39 -25.21
N LEU A 335 23.22 -9.50 -25.72
CA LEU A 335 21.98 -9.49 -26.48
C LEU A 335 20.78 -9.30 -25.54
N ALA A 336 20.78 -9.97 -24.38
CA ALA A 336 19.77 -9.78 -23.34
C ALA A 336 19.71 -8.31 -22.87
N HIS A 337 20.85 -7.68 -22.63
CA HIS A 337 20.92 -6.25 -22.28
C HIS A 337 20.47 -5.33 -23.40
N TRP A 338 20.79 -5.65 -24.65
CA TRP A 338 20.30 -4.88 -25.79
C TRP A 338 18.77 -4.88 -25.84
N PHE A 339 18.14 -6.05 -25.70
CA PHE A 339 16.67 -6.18 -25.64
C PHE A 339 16.07 -5.43 -24.44
N LEU A 340 16.66 -5.57 -23.25
CA LEU A 340 16.21 -4.86 -22.05
C LEU A 340 16.34 -3.33 -22.21
N GLY A 341 17.41 -2.87 -22.85
CA GLY A 341 17.67 -1.46 -23.13
C GLY A 341 16.60 -0.82 -24.03
N LEU A 342 16.04 -1.57 -24.98
CA LEU A 342 14.92 -1.09 -25.81
C LEU A 342 13.70 -0.70 -24.96
N TRP A 343 13.48 -1.39 -23.85
CA TRP A 343 12.42 -1.07 -22.90
C TRP A 343 12.78 0.03 -21.92
N GLN A 344 13.96 -0.06 -21.30
CA GLN A 344 14.42 0.94 -20.33
C GLN A 344 14.47 2.35 -20.93
N ARG A 345 14.60 2.47 -22.26
CA ARG A 345 14.58 3.74 -23.00
C ARG A 345 13.21 4.38 -23.17
N LYS A 346 12.12 3.63 -23.00
CA LYS A 346 10.74 4.10 -23.27
C LYS A 346 10.20 5.11 -22.25
N PRO A 347 10.32 4.90 -20.92
CA PRO A 347 9.74 5.81 -19.92
C PRO A 347 10.51 7.13 -19.80
N SER A 348 9.81 8.22 -19.52
CA SER A 348 10.37 9.55 -19.25
C SER A 348 10.70 9.78 -17.79
N ALA A 349 10.07 9.06 -16.89
CA ALA A 349 10.42 9.07 -15.48
C ALA A 349 10.34 7.68 -14.86
N VAL A 350 11.04 7.47 -13.76
CA VAL A 350 10.87 6.32 -12.87
C VAL A 350 10.30 6.79 -11.54
N LEU A 351 9.34 6.05 -11.00
CA LEU A 351 8.81 6.27 -9.66
C LEU A 351 8.98 5.01 -8.82
N CYS A 352 9.53 5.19 -7.63
CA CYS A 352 9.66 4.11 -6.65
C CYS A 352 9.20 4.58 -5.27
N ASN A 353 8.58 3.67 -4.53
CA ASN A 353 8.15 3.89 -3.16
C ASN A 353 8.89 2.89 -2.25
N VAL A 354 9.65 3.42 -1.29
CA VAL A 354 10.39 2.67 -0.29
C VAL A 354 9.66 2.83 1.05
N PRO A 355 8.89 1.82 1.49
CA PRO A 355 8.26 1.86 2.79
C PRO A 355 9.32 1.72 3.88
N GLY A 356 9.20 2.54 4.92
CA GLY A 356 10.02 2.44 6.12
C GLY A 356 9.16 2.30 7.38
N PRO A 357 9.78 2.23 8.56
CA PRO A 357 9.11 1.90 9.82
C PRO A 357 8.13 3.00 10.24
N GLU A 358 7.03 2.60 10.89
CA GLU A 358 6.03 3.53 11.43
C GLU A 358 6.58 4.28 12.65
N ASN A 359 7.52 3.67 13.40
CA ASN A 359 8.16 4.22 14.58
C ASN A 359 9.62 4.63 14.30
N HIS A 360 10.17 5.46 15.18
CA HIS A 360 11.59 5.77 15.13
C HIS A 360 12.43 4.56 15.50
N VAL A 361 13.52 4.36 14.75
CA VAL A 361 14.51 3.32 15.03
C VAL A 361 15.75 3.95 15.68
N VAL A 362 16.43 3.15 16.47
CA VAL A 362 17.68 3.53 17.15
C VAL A 362 18.81 2.70 16.54
N LEU A 363 19.94 3.34 16.26
CA LEU A 363 21.13 2.72 15.70
C LEU A 363 22.31 3.00 16.63
N GLY A 364 22.81 1.97 17.31
CA GLY A 364 23.94 2.13 18.22
C GLY A 364 23.68 3.20 19.28
N LEU A 365 22.52 3.13 19.93
CA LEU A 365 22.04 4.11 20.92
C LEU A 365 21.70 5.51 20.36
N SER A 366 21.88 5.76 19.06
CA SER A 366 21.57 7.05 18.43
C SER A 366 20.25 6.98 17.64
N ARG A 367 19.31 7.89 17.89
CA ARG A 367 18.01 7.86 17.19
C ARG A 367 18.14 8.33 15.74
N VAL A 368 17.51 7.60 14.83
CA VAL A 368 17.37 8.04 13.43
C VAL A 368 16.20 9.03 13.34
N ARG A 369 16.48 10.25 12.88
CA ARG A 369 15.52 11.36 12.78
C ARG A 369 14.73 11.32 11.48
N SER A 370 15.41 11.12 10.37
CA SER A 370 14.77 11.05 9.05
C SER A 370 15.58 10.23 8.06
N VAL A 371 14.91 9.76 7.02
CA VAL A 371 15.51 8.96 5.95
C VAL A 371 15.06 9.52 4.60
N VAL A 372 16.01 9.65 3.68
CA VAL A 372 15.78 10.07 2.30
C VAL A 372 16.51 9.10 1.39
N ALA A 373 15.83 8.55 0.40
CA ALA A 373 16.46 7.65 -0.56
C ALA A 373 16.32 8.15 -2.00
N TRP A 374 17.29 7.82 -2.83
CA TRP A 374 17.25 7.92 -4.29
C TRP A 374 17.46 6.52 -4.87
N ALA A 375 16.49 6.04 -5.62
CA ALA A 375 16.66 4.81 -6.38
C ALA A 375 17.70 4.98 -7.49
N GLY A 376 18.38 3.89 -7.82
CA GLY A 376 19.27 3.82 -8.98
C GLY A 376 18.54 4.15 -10.28
N TRP A 377 19.26 4.77 -11.20
CA TRP A 377 18.71 5.27 -12.47
C TRP A 377 19.48 4.67 -13.64
N THR A 378 18.85 4.68 -14.81
CA THR A 378 19.53 4.40 -16.07
C THR A 378 19.86 5.72 -16.76
N PRO A 379 20.93 5.80 -17.58
CA PRO A 379 21.26 7.01 -18.34
C PRO A 379 20.14 7.48 -19.29
N ASP A 380 19.26 6.57 -19.69
CA ASP A 380 18.16 6.85 -20.62
C ASP A 380 16.91 7.43 -19.93
N VAL A 381 16.84 7.41 -18.60
CA VAL A 381 15.71 7.94 -17.81
C VAL A 381 16.10 9.29 -17.19
N PRO A 382 15.53 10.40 -17.69
CA PRO A 382 15.96 11.74 -17.32
C PRO A 382 15.53 12.15 -15.91
N VAL A 383 14.43 11.61 -15.39
CA VAL A 383 13.89 11.95 -14.06
C VAL A 383 13.60 10.69 -13.25
N ALA A 384 14.10 10.65 -12.01
CA ALA A 384 13.84 9.58 -11.06
C ALA A 384 13.24 10.19 -9.79
N VAL A 385 12.12 9.65 -9.34
CA VAL A 385 11.40 10.09 -8.16
C VAL A 385 11.33 8.94 -7.17
N THR A 386 11.76 9.19 -5.95
CA THR A 386 11.75 8.22 -4.86
C THR A 386 10.97 8.78 -3.69
N VAL A 387 9.99 8.01 -3.22
CA VAL A 387 9.26 8.34 -1.99
C VAL A 387 9.76 7.42 -0.89
N THR A 388 10.15 7.98 0.25
CA THR A 388 10.62 7.24 1.40
C THR A 388 9.75 7.57 2.60
N SER A 389 9.10 6.56 3.18
CA SER A 389 8.28 6.74 4.40
C SER A 389 9.11 6.44 5.64
N TYR A 390 8.98 7.24 6.69
CA TYR A 390 9.70 7.06 7.96
C TYR A 390 8.96 7.77 9.11
N ALA A 391 8.78 7.08 10.24
CA ALA A 391 8.29 7.65 11.50
C ALA A 391 7.01 8.50 11.36
N GLY A 392 5.97 7.96 10.71
CA GLY A 392 4.68 8.67 10.52
C GLY A 392 4.71 9.83 9.52
N ALA A 393 5.80 9.98 8.78
CA ALA A 393 5.96 10.96 7.72
C ALA A 393 6.61 10.33 6.46
N PHE A 394 6.73 11.11 5.40
CA PHE A 394 7.45 10.69 4.20
C PHE A 394 8.18 11.86 3.56
N SER A 395 9.25 11.55 2.85
CA SER A 395 10.02 12.48 2.02
C SER A 395 9.89 12.08 0.55
N VAL A 396 9.96 13.06 -0.34
CA VAL A 396 10.02 12.83 -1.79
C VAL A 396 11.32 13.39 -2.30
N ALA A 397 12.13 12.51 -2.88
CA ALA A 397 13.41 12.84 -3.47
C ALA A 397 13.32 12.74 -5.00
N VAL A 398 13.90 13.72 -5.68
CA VAL A 398 13.97 13.79 -7.13
C VAL A 398 15.44 13.82 -7.52
N SER A 399 15.82 12.98 -8.47
CA SER A 399 17.11 13.01 -9.16
C SER A 399 16.83 13.21 -10.64
N ALA A 400 17.44 14.23 -11.25
CA ALA A 400 17.19 14.55 -12.65
C ALA A 400 18.47 14.93 -13.39
N GLN A 401 18.48 14.70 -14.70
CA GLN A 401 19.60 15.12 -15.55
C GLN A 401 19.65 16.65 -15.64
N VAL A 402 20.85 17.20 -15.50
CA VAL A 402 21.10 18.66 -15.44
C VAL A 402 20.56 19.39 -16.68
N ASP A 403 20.65 18.77 -17.86
CA ASP A 403 20.23 19.35 -19.14
C ASP A 403 18.70 19.41 -19.31
N VAL A 404 17.97 18.49 -18.69
CA VAL A 404 16.51 18.41 -18.80
C VAL A 404 15.83 19.19 -17.68
N VAL A 405 16.30 19.00 -16.45
CA VAL A 405 15.74 19.64 -15.24
C VAL A 405 16.91 20.26 -14.47
N PRO A 406 17.29 21.52 -14.79
CA PRO A 406 18.39 22.19 -14.11
C PRO A 406 18.12 22.42 -12.62
N ASP A 407 16.86 22.74 -12.28
CA ASP A 407 16.40 22.94 -10.90
C ASP A 407 15.30 21.93 -10.53
N PRO A 408 15.64 20.79 -9.90
CA PRO A 408 14.65 19.84 -9.41
C PRO A 408 13.88 20.32 -8.16
N ASP A 409 14.33 21.38 -7.48
CA ASP A 409 13.62 21.93 -6.31
C ASP A 409 12.26 22.51 -6.70
N GLU A 410 12.11 22.96 -7.94
CA GLU A 410 10.83 23.35 -8.51
C GLU A 410 9.80 22.22 -8.43
N ILE A 411 10.16 21.01 -8.87
CA ILE A 411 9.28 19.83 -8.91
C ILE A 411 8.91 19.41 -7.48
N VAL A 412 9.88 19.41 -6.58
CA VAL A 412 9.73 19.03 -5.18
C VAL A 412 8.82 20.03 -4.43
N ARG A 413 9.02 21.33 -4.63
CA ARG A 413 8.16 22.39 -4.05
C ARG A 413 6.76 22.39 -4.64
N ASP A 414 6.63 22.20 -5.96
CA ASP A 414 5.31 22.08 -6.61
C ASP A 414 4.58 20.83 -6.13
N PHE A 415 5.28 19.71 -5.90
CA PHE A 415 4.67 18.49 -5.36
C PHE A 415 4.03 18.71 -3.99
N ALA A 416 4.74 19.34 -3.05
CA ALA A 416 4.20 19.68 -1.73
C ALA A 416 2.98 20.63 -1.84
N ARG A 417 3.05 21.61 -2.76
CA ARG A 417 1.92 22.50 -3.05
C ARG A 417 0.70 21.77 -3.62
N GLN A 418 0.89 20.78 -4.49
CA GLN A 418 -0.20 19.97 -5.03
C GLN A 418 -0.89 19.12 -3.95
N LEU A 419 -0.12 18.57 -3.00
CA LEU A 419 -0.68 17.85 -1.86
C LEU A 419 -1.49 18.78 -0.93
N ASN A 420 -0.96 19.96 -0.63
CA ASN A 420 -1.67 20.98 0.16
C ASN A 420 -2.95 21.40 -0.54
N HIS A 421 -2.88 21.70 -1.85
CA HIS A 421 -4.05 22.05 -2.65
C HIS A 421 -5.13 20.95 -2.64
N LEU A 422 -4.74 19.68 -2.80
CA LEU A 422 -5.68 18.56 -2.72
C LEU A 422 -6.29 18.40 -1.32
N SER A 423 -5.49 18.61 -0.27
CA SER A 423 -5.96 18.63 1.11
C SER A 423 -6.97 19.75 1.35
N ASP A 424 -6.72 20.95 0.82
CA ASP A 424 -7.58 22.13 0.97
C ASP A 424 -8.92 21.96 0.26
N LEU A 425 -8.90 21.44 -0.97
CA LEU A 425 -10.12 21.09 -1.72
C LEU A 425 -11.00 20.08 -0.96
N LEU A 426 -10.38 19.19 -0.18
CA LEU A 426 -11.06 18.16 0.60
C LEU A 426 -11.23 18.55 2.08
N SER A 427 -10.84 19.75 2.50
CA SER A 427 -10.87 20.18 3.90
C SER A 427 -12.29 20.14 4.47
N LYS A 428 -13.27 20.62 3.68
CA LYS A 428 -14.70 20.64 4.06
C LYS A 428 -15.43 19.31 3.85
N ARG A 429 -14.79 18.33 3.19
CA ARG A 429 -15.37 16.99 3.00
C ARG A 429 -15.17 16.14 4.26
N ARG A 430 -16.24 15.49 4.71
CA ARG A 430 -16.22 14.54 5.83
C ARG A 430 -15.68 13.19 5.40
N ILE A 431 -15.10 12.43 6.33
CA ILE A 431 -14.62 11.08 6.05
C ILE A 431 -15.84 10.14 5.95
N PRO A 432 -15.99 9.36 4.86
CA PRO A 432 -17.07 8.38 4.75
C PRO A 432 -17.06 7.39 5.92
N GLY A 433 -18.15 7.31 6.68
CA GLY A 433 -18.26 6.43 7.86
C GLY A 433 -17.98 7.10 9.21
N GLU A 434 -17.61 8.38 9.22
CA GLU A 434 -17.48 9.21 10.44
C GLU A 434 -18.84 9.53 11.10
N HIS A 435 -19.95 9.02 10.55
CA HIS A 435 -21.20 8.98 11.28
C HIS A 435 -21.02 8.14 12.55
N ARG A 436 -20.81 8.81 13.68
CA ARG A 436 -21.36 8.35 14.94
C ARG A 436 -22.86 8.30 14.68
N ARG A 437 -23.43 7.11 14.44
CA ARG A 437 -24.85 6.90 14.70
C ARG A 437 -25.05 7.10 16.20
N ARG A 438 -25.02 8.33 16.69
CA ARG A 438 -25.88 8.74 17.80
C ARG A 438 -27.29 8.81 17.21
N SER A 439 -27.83 7.64 16.87
CA SER A 439 -29.26 7.52 16.69
C SER A 439 -29.83 7.51 18.10
N SER A 440 -30.01 8.70 18.68
CA SER A 440 -30.85 8.89 19.86
C SER A 440 -32.18 8.17 19.65
N TYR A 441 -32.69 8.23 18.43
CA TYR A 441 -33.88 7.54 17.95
C TYR A 441 -33.94 6.03 18.23
N THR A 442 -32.83 5.28 18.18
CA THR A 442 -32.83 3.84 18.47
C THR A 442 -32.63 3.52 19.94
N ALA A 443 -31.89 4.36 20.68
CA ALA A 443 -31.66 4.16 22.11
C ALA A 443 -32.87 4.60 22.94
N GLU A 444 -33.48 5.74 22.59
CA GLU A 444 -34.70 6.26 23.21
C GLU A 444 -35.88 5.34 22.95
N ARG A 445 -36.05 4.80 21.74
CA ARG A 445 -37.13 3.85 21.45
C ARG A 445 -36.95 2.52 22.18
N ARG A 446 -35.71 2.01 22.29
CA ARG A 446 -35.40 0.82 23.11
C ARG A 446 -35.69 1.07 24.59
N ASN A 447 -35.32 2.24 25.11
CA ASN A 447 -35.63 2.62 26.49
C ASN A 447 -37.14 2.80 26.70
N GLN A 448 -37.87 3.41 25.76
CA GLN A 448 -39.33 3.54 25.81
C GLN A 448 -40.05 2.19 25.76
N GLU A 449 -39.56 1.23 24.97
CA GLU A 449 -40.05 -0.16 24.96
C GLU A 449 -39.78 -0.87 26.28
N ILE A 450 -38.62 -0.63 26.92
CA ILE A 450 -38.28 -1.20 28.23
C ILE A 450 -39.14 -0.59 29.35
N ILE A 451 -39.53 0.69 29.24
CA ILE A 451 -40.25 1.45 30.28
C ILE A 451 -41.77 1.15 30.32
N LYS A 452 -42.38 0.65 29.23
CA LYS A 452 -43.83 0.31 29.22
C LYS A 452 -44.04 -1.21 29.28
N PRO A 453 -44.92 -1.74 30.15
CA PRO A 453 -45.82 -1.06 31.12
C PRO A 453 -45.08 -0.49 32.35
N PRO A 454 -45.60 0.46 33.14
CA PRO A 454 -44.92 1.02 34.32
C PRO A 454 -44.62 -0.03 35.42
N LEU A 455 -43.61 0.21 36.27
CA LEU A 455 -43.17 -0.70 37.34
C LEU A 455 -44.32 -1.13 38.27
N HIS A 456 -45.17 -0.18 38.66
CA HIS A 456 -46.35 -0.43 39.49
C HIS A 456 -47.32 -1.44 38.85
N GLU A 457 -47.53 -1.38 37.53
CA GLU A 457 -48.42 -2.33 36.84
C GLU A 457 -47.82 -3.74 36.82
N LEU A 458 -46.50 -3.89 36.68
CA LEU A 458 -45.84 -5.19 36.82
C LEU A 458 -45.95 -5.73 38.25
N GLN A 459 -45.77 -4.88 39.27
CA GLN A 459 -45.93 -5.29 40.67
C GLN A 459 -47.36 -5.75 40.97
N GLN A 460 -48.36 -5.04 40.45
CA GLN A 460 -49.77 -5.45 40.55
C GLN A 460 -50.03 -6.77 39.84
N LYS A 461 -49.51 -6.98 38.63
CA LYS A 461 -49.63 -8.26 37.91
C LYS A 461 -48.96 -9.40 38.67
N LEU A 462 -47.77 -9.17 39.23
CA LEU A 462 -47.06 -10.15 40.05
C LEU A 462 -47.89 -10.57 41.27
N HIS A 463 -48.50 -9.61 41.96
CA HIS A 463 -49.35 -9.90 43.12
C HIS A 463 -50.58 -10.73 42.73
N ARG A 464 -51.25 -10.38 41.62
CA ARG A 464 -52.39 -11.15 41.09
C ARG A 464 -52.00 -12.58 40.73
N VAL A 465 -50.88 -12.77 40.03
CA VAL A 465 -50.37 -14.10 39.68
C VAL A 465 -50.02 -14.90 40.93
N GLN A 466 -49.45 -14.26 41.96
CA GLN A 466 -49.14 -14.92 43.23
C GLN A 466 -50.40 -15.40 43.96
N GLU A 467 -51.46 -14.59 44.00
CA GLU A 467 -52.76 -15.02 44.53
C GLU A 467 -53.35 -16.18 43.73
N GLU A 468 -53.26 -16.13 42.39
CA GLU A 468 -53.78 -17.19 41.52
C GLU A 468 -53.00 -18.50 41.72
N ILE A 469 -51.68 -18.45 41.88
CA ILE A 469 -50.86 -19.61 42.24
C ILE A 469 -51.32 -20.19 43.58
N GLN A 470 -51.55 -19.36 44.60
CA GLN A 470 -52.01 -19.83 45.90
C GLN A 470 -53.39 -20.49 45.82
N ARG A 471 -54.33 -19.90 45.08
CA ARG A 471 -55.67 -20.48 44.86
C ARG A 471 -55.60 -21.82 44.14
N VAL A 472 -54.82 -21.91 43.06
CA VAL A 472 -54.65 -23.17 42.31
C VAL A 472 -53.98 -24.23 43.17
N ARG A 473 -53.01 -23.87 44.02
CA ARG A 473 -52.41 -24.79 44.98
C ARG A 473 -53.42 -25.31 46.00
N GLN A 474 -54.23 -24.42 46.58
CA GLN A 474 -55.29 -24.82 47.52
C GLN A 474 -56.32 -25.73 46.87
N GLN A 475 -56.69 -25.49 45.60
CA GLN A 475 -57.58 -26.37 44.85
C GLN A 475 -56.95 -27.74 44.59
N LEU A 476 -55.65 -27.77 44.27
CA LEU A 476 -54.91 -29.01 44.05
C LEU A 476 -54.77 -29.81 45.36
N ASP A 477 -54.52 -29.13 46.48
CA ASP A 477 -54.43 -29.73 47.81
C ASP A 477 -55.82 -30.22 48.30
N ALA A 478 -56.89 -29.47 48.02
CA ALA A 478 -58.27 -29.87 48.34
C ALA A 478 -58.69 -31.12 47.55
N LEU A 479 -58.36 -31.19 46.25
CA LEU A 479 -58.59 -32.37 45.42
C LEU A 479 -57.74 -33.58 45.84
N GLN A 480 -56.60 -33.35 46.50
CA GLN A 480 -55.79 -34.40 47.11
C GLN A 480 -56.39 -34.88 48.45
N LEU A 481 -57.01 -33.98 49.23
CA LEU A 481 -57.66 -34.30 50.50
C LEU A 481 -59.04 -34.99 50.31
N GLU A 482 -59.78 -34.66 49.27
CA GLU A 482 -61.02 -35.36 48.89
C GLU A 482 -60.76 -36.77 48.34
N GLN A 483 -59.56 -37.03 47.83
CA GLN A 483 -59.09 -38.36 47.44
C GLN A 483 -58.43 -39.07 48.63
N GLY A 484 -59.21 -39.28 49.70
CA GLY A 484 -58.77 -39.81 51.00
C GLY A 484 -58.24 -41.26 51.06
N GLU A 485 -57.70 -41.83 49.99
CA GLU A 485 -56.93 -43.09 50.02
C GLU A 485 -55.77 -43.08 48.99
N PRO A 486 -54.58 -43.61 49.33
CA PRO A 486 -53.41 -43.60 48.45
C PRO A 486 -53.58 -44.59 47.27
N ARG A 487 -53.74 -44.06 46.05
CA ARG A 487 -53.81 -44.86 44.82
C ARG A 487 -52.41 -45.26 44.28
N PRO A 488 -52.29 -46.44 43.65
CA PRO A 488 -51.03 -46.95 43.10
C PRO A 488 -50.47 -46.12 41.92
N PRO A 489 -49.16 -46.23 41.60
CA PRO A 489 -48.39 -45.20 40.87
C PRO A 489 -48.69 -45.03 39.36
N GLN A 490 -49.73 -45.66 38.82
CA GLN A 490 -49.95 -45.80 37.37
C GLN A 490 -51.38 -45.52 36.91
N THR A 491 -52.16 -44.76 37.68
CA THR A 491 -53.46 -44.24 37.22
C THR A 491 -53.27 -42.78 36.75
N PRO A 492 -53.75 -42.39 35.55
CA PRO A 492 -53.63 -41.01 35.10
C PRO A 492 -54.34 -40.09 36.10
N ALA A 493 -53.67 -38.98 36.49
CA ALA A 493 -54.27 -37.93 37.31
C ALA A 493 -55.65 -37.56 36.75
N SER A 494 -56.62 -37.25 37.61
CA SER A 494 -57.94 -36.84 37.12
C SER A 494 -57.74 -35.68 36.11
N PRO A 495 -58.50 -35.62 35.01
CA PRO A 495 -58.29 -34.61 33.97
C PRO A 495 -58.26 -33.18 34.56
N GLU A 496 -59.01 -32.96 35.64
CA GLU A 496 -59.01 -31.72 36.43
C GLU A 496 -57.68 -31.48 37.18
N GLN A 497 -57.11 -32.47 37.87
CA GLN A 497 -55.81 -32.35 38.52
C GLN A 497 -54.69 -32.11 37.50
N ALA A 498 -54.72 -32.80 36.35
CA ALA A 498 -53.77 -32.60 35.28
C ALA A 498 -53.85 -31.18 34.71
N ALA A 499 -55.05 -30.67 34.45
CA ALA A 499 -55.26 -29.30 33.98
C ALA A 499 -54.78 -28.24 34.98
N LEU A 500 -55.08 -28.41 36.27
CA LEU A 500 -54.60 -27.50 37.33
C LEU A 500 -53.08 -27.53 37.48
N SER A 501 -52.44 -28.69 37.32
CA SER A 501 -50.98 -28.82 37.37
C SER A 501 -50.27 -28.11 36.21
N ILE A 502 -50.86 -28.16 35.01
CA ILE A 502 -50.37 -27.42 33.83
C ILE A 502 -50.54 -25.92 34.07
N ARG A 503 -51.71 -25.50 34.54
CA ARG A 503 -51.99 -24.09 34.85
C ARG A 503 -51.05 -23.54 35.92
N LEU A 504 -50.74 -24.32 36.95
CA LEU A 504 -49.77 -23.94 37.98
C LEU A 504 -48.37 -23.72 37.38
N ARG A 505 -47.94 -24.58 36.44
CA ARG A 505 -46.64 -24.43 35.77
C ARG A 505 -46.58 -23.18 34.89
N GLU A 506 -47.65 -22.90 34.14
CA GLU A 506 -47.77 -21.65 33.37
C GLU A 506 -47.71 -20.41 34.27
N LEU A 507 -48.43 -20.42 35.39
CA LEU A 507 -48.43 -19.30 36.33
C LEU A 507 -47.05 -19.12 36.99
N GLN A 508 -46.34 -20.21 37.30
CA GLN A 508 -44.97 -20.16 37.82
C GLN A 508 -43.98 -19.58 36.80
N GLU A 509 -44.13 -19.94 35.52
CA GLU A 509 -43.31 -19.37 34.43
C GLU A 509 -43.59 -17.87 34.28
N GLN A 510 -44.87 -17.46 34.23
CA GLN A 510 -45.26 -16.05 34.21
C GLN A 510 -44.73 -15.28 35.43
N PHE A 511 -44.76 -15.87 36.62
CA PHE A 511 -44.21 -15.25 37.83
C PHE A 511 -42.69 -15.02 37.71
N SER A 512 -41.96 -15.99 37.14
CA SER A 512 -40.51 -15.88 36.92
C SER A 512 -40.15 -14.78 35.91
N GLU A 513 -40.91 -14.66 34.82
CA GLU A 513 -40.73 -13.62 33.81
C GLU A 513 -41.01 -12.22 34.38
N LEU A 514 -42.08 -12.07 35.17
CA LEU A 514 -42.43 -10.81 35.82
C LEU A 514 -41.34 -10.36 36.81
N LEU A 515 -40.76 -11.29 37.59
CA LEU A 515 -39.64 -10.98 38.49
C LEU A 515 -38.38 -10.53 37.74
N LEU A 516 -38.04 -11.20 36.64
CA LEU A 516 -36.92 -10.80 35.77
C LEU A 516 -37.16 -9.40 35.19
N GLY A 517 -38.38 -9.11 34.73
CA GLY A 517 -38.79 -7.80 34.24
C GLY A 517 -38.66 -6.69 35.28
N ILE A 518 -39.09 -6.94 36.52
CA ILE A 518 -38.96 -6.00 37.64
C ILE A 518 -37.49 -5.74 38.00
N ARG A 519 -36.67 -6.80 38.07
CA ARG A 519 -35.25 -6.69 38.44
C ARG A 519 -34.47 -5.85 37.43
N ARG A 520 -34.70 -6.12 36.14
CA ARG A 520 -34.07 -5.38 35.01
C ARG A 520 -34.44 -3.89 35.00
N ARG A 521 -35.65 -3.55 35.45
CA ARG A 521 -36.10 -2.15 35.53
C ARG A 521 -35.60 -1.44 36.76
N LYS A 522 -35.53 -2.13 37.90
CA LYS A 522 -34.88 -1.57 39.09
C LYS A 522 -33.42 -1.25 38.77
N SER A 523 -32.65 -2.16 38.16
CA SER A 523 -31.25 -1.86 37.79
C SER A 523 -31.13 -0.62 36.89
N LEU A 524 -32.01 -0.46 35.90
CA LEU A 524 -32.04 0.72 35.03
C LEU A 524 -32.43 2.03 35.75
N ALA A 525 -33.21 1.94 36.83
CA ALA A 525 -33.60 3.09 37.63
C ALA A 525 -32.55 3.46 38.69
N THR A 526 -31.80 2.49 39.22
CA THR A 526 -30.71 2.72 40.19
C THR A 526 -29.43 3.20 39.50
N ASP A 527 -29.14 2.75 38.28
CA ASP A 527 -27.97 3.18 37.48
C ASP A 527 -28.22 4.49 36.70
N GLY A 528 -28.63 5.54 37.40
CA GLY A 528 -28.66 6.93 36.89
C GLY A 528 -27.27 7.51 36.55
N THR A 529 -26.21 6.71 36.70
CA THR A 529 -24.85 6.99 36.28
C THR A 529 -24.41 5.89 35.34
N LEU A 530 -24.15 6.28 34.09
CA LEU A 530 -23.38 5.48 33.14
C LEU A 530 -22.13 4.96 33.85
N LEU A 531 -22.00 3.64 33.95
CA LEU A 531 -20.70 3.01 34.00
C LEU A 531 -20.02 3.30 32.66
N ASP A 532 -19.30 4.43 32.63
CA ASP A 532 -18.06 4.55 31.88
C ASP A 532 -17.12 3.50 32.46
N VAL A 533 -17.13 2.33 31.84
CA VAL A 533 -16.05 1.35 31.94
C VAL A 533 -15.53 1.20 30.52
N GLU A 534 -14.24 1.53 30.37
CA GLU A 534 -13.44 1.70 29.15
C GLU A 534 -13.50 3.08 28.47
N GLU A 535 -13.23 4.14 29.24
CA GLU A 535 -12.14 5.05 28.83
C GLU A 535 -10.82 4.37 29.21
N ASP A 536 -10.21 3.68 28.25
CA ASP A 536 -8.75 3.58 28.22
C ASP A 536 -8.26 4.73 27.33
N ASP A 537 -7.31 5.48 27.89
CA ASP A 537 -6.60 6.59 27.28
C ASP A 537 -6.06 6.25 25.88
N ASP A 538 -6.69 6.78 24.83
CA ASP A 538 -6.04 7.04 23.54
C ASP A 538 -5.79 8.55 23.41
N LEU A 539 -4.92 9.05 24.28
CA LEU A 539 -4.05 10.20 23.98
C LEU A 539 -3.03 9.76 22.93
N ASP A 540 -3.50 9.47 21.72
CA ASP A 540 -2.64 9.42 20.54
C ASP A 540 -3.45 9.73 19.29
N GLY A 541 -2.90 10.56 18.41
CA GLY A 541 -3.52 11.03 17.16
C GLY A 541 -3.73 9.93 16.10
N GLY A 542 -4.13 8.73 16.50
CA GLY A 542 -4.33 7.55 15.67
C GLY A 542 -5.61 7.61 14.84
N LEU A 543 -5.45 7.72 13.52
CA LEU A 543 -6.54 7.59 12.55
C LEU A 543 -7.11 6.15 12.56
N ARG A 544 -8.43 6.02 12.80
CA ARG A 544 -9.18 4.75 12.81
C ARG A 544 -8.84 3.84 11.62
N ARG A 545 -8.49 2.58 11.89
CA ARG A 545 -8.43 1.49 10.89
C ARG A 545 -9.86 1.13 10.44
N PRO A 546 -10.12 0.92 9.13
CA PRO A 546 -11.43 0.46 8.68
C PRO A 546 -11.65 -0.98 9.16
N ARG A 547 -12.72 -1.21 9.95
CA ARG A 547 -13.17 -2.58 10.30
C ARG A 547 -13.42 -3.36 9.01
N ARG A 548 -12.59 -4.36 8.72
CA ARG A 548 -12.92 -5.43 7.77
C ARG A 548 -14.17 -6.11 8.32
N ARG A 549 -15.26 -6.16 7.54
CA ARG A 549 -16.39 -7.04 7.87
C ARG A 549 -15.86 -8.47 7.80
N ALA A 550 -15.61 -9.07 8.95
CA ALA A 550 -15.47 -10.52 9.05
C ALA A 550 -16.87 -11.09 8.80
N LEU A 551 -17.10 -11.60 7.59
CA LEU A 551 -18.17 -12.57 7.36
C LEU A 551 -17.67 -13.87 7.97
N SER A 552 -18.07 -14.15 9.21
CA SER A 552 -17.94 -15.49 9.78
C SER A 552 -18.87 -16.42 8.98
N VAL A 553 -18.30 -17.18 8.06
CA VAL A 553 -18.97 -18.33 7.44
C VAL A 553 -18.94 -19.44 8.47
N THR A 554 -19.97 -19.52 9.31
CA THR A 554 -20.25 -20.73 10.09
C THR A 554 -20.86 -21.76 9.15
N VAL A 555 -20.03 -22.70 8.72
CA VAL A 555 -20.45 -23.91 8.01
C VAL A 555 -21.32 -24.74 8.94
N ARG A 556 -22.65 -24.65 8.79
CA ARG A 556 -23.56 -25.71 9.22
C ARG A 556 -23.87 -26.57 8.00
N ARG A 557 -23.32 -27.79 8.00
CA ARG A 557 -23.80 -28.89 7.16
C ARG A 557 -25.28 -29.11 7.47
N ALA A 558 -26.14 -28.85 6.50
CA ALA A 558 -27.50 -29.36 6.48
C ALA A 558 -27.67 -30.17 5.20
N SER A 559 -28.19 -31.38 5.39
CA SER A 559 -28.37 -32.48 4.45
C SER A 559 -29.16 -32.11 3.19
N LEU A 560 -28.71 -32.67 2.07
CA LEU A 560 -29.43 -32.73 0.81
C LEU A 560 -30.73 -33.53 0.97
N GLN A 561 -31.88 -32.88 0.81
CA GLN A 561 -33.09 -33.50 0.26
C GLN A 561 -33.71 -32.53 -0.75
N ALA A 562 -33.82 -33.01 -1.97
CA ALA A 562 -34.42 -32.34 -3.11
C ALA A 562 -35.95 -32.54 -3.08
N VAL A 563 -36.71 -31.48 -3.36
CA VAL A 563 -38.02 -31.55 -4.05
C VAL A 563 -38.16 -30.32 -4.95
N ALA A 564 -38.78 -30.55 -6.11
CA ALA A 564 -38.71 -29.81 -7.35
C ALA A 564 -39.73 -28.65 -7.51
N SER A 565 -39.56 -27.93 -8.63
CA SER A 565 -40.59 -27.18 -9.41
C SER A 565 -40.98 -25.81 -8.84
N THR A 566 -40.93 -24.69 -9.57
CA THR A 566 -41.46 -24.44 -10.93
C THR A 566 -40.69 -23.31 -11.61
N ALA A 567 -40.41 -23.48 -12.91
CA ALA A 567 -39.98 -22.43 -13.81
C ALA A 567 -41.21 -21.78 -14.47
N ARG A 568 -41.22 -20.45 -14.64
CA ARG A 568 -41.45 -19.80 -15.95
C ARG A 568 -41.17 -18.28 -15.91
N PRO A 569 -40.86 -17.68 -17.07
CA PRO A 569 -40.17 -16.39 -17.22
C PRO A 569 -41.12 -15.22 -17.50
N LEU A 570 -40.65 -14.00 -17.22
CA LEU A 570 -41.34 -12.76 -17.56
C LEU A 570 -41.10 -12.40 -19.04
N THR A 571 -42.20 -12.27 -19.76
CA THR A 571 -42.33 -11.86 -21.15
C THR A 571 -42.26 -10.34 -21.32
N THR A 572 -41.75 -9.97 -22.50
CA THR A 572 -41.73 -8.66 -23.14
C THR A 572 -43.12 -8.18 -23.60
N GLY A 573 -43.32 -6.87 -23.71
CA GLY A 573 -44.39 -6.30 -24.54
C GLY A 573 -44.49 -4.77 -24.52
N SER A 574 -43.84 -4.09 -25.46
CA SER A 574 -44.41 -2.91 -26.14
C SER A 574 -43.71 -2.66 -27.48
N SER A 575 -44.50 -2.76 -28.54
CA SER A 575 -44.11 -2.56 -29.95
C SER A 575 -43.98 -1.08 -30.31
N PRO A 576 -43.11 -0.69 -31.25
CA PRO A 576 -43.26 0.55 -32.02
C PRO A 576 -44.05 0.29 -33.32
N VAL A 577 -44.94 1.22 -33.65
CA VAL A 577 -45.77 1.20 -34.86
C VAL A 577 -44.95 1.65 -36.07
N PHE A 578 -45.07 0.88 -37.15
CA PHE A 578 -44.63 1.15 -38.52
C PHE A 578 -45.35 2.35 -39.15
N ARG A 579 -44.63 3.21 -39.88
CA ARG A 579 -45.10 3.92 -41.09
C ARG A 579 -43.91 4.22 -42.03
N THR A 580 -44.03 3.83 -43.29
CA THR A 580 -43.26 4.22 -44.49
C THR A 580 -44.21 4.11 -45.71
N PRO A 581 -43.91 4.59 -46.95
CA PRO A 581 -42.86 5.51 -47.43
C PRO A 581 -43.32 6.61 -48.46
N ASP A 582 -42.37 7.53 -48.78
CA ASP A 582 -42.03 8.18 -50.08
C ASP A 582 -42.95 9.21 -50.80
N PRO A 583 -42.42 10.03 -51.76
CA PRO A 583 -41.07 10.05 -52.38
C PRO A 583 -40.33 11.41 -52.44
N SER A 584 -39.04 11.31 -52.75
CA SER A 584 -38.05 12.33 -53.20
C SER A 584 -38.48 13.14 -54.45
N PRO A 585 -37.76 14.20 -54.93
CA PRO A 585 -36.49 13.96 -55.67
C PRO A 585 -35.43 15.11 -55.72
N VAL A 586 -34.25 14.74 -56.26
CA VAL A 586 -33.25 15.54 -57.02
C VAL A 586 -32.13 16.31 -56.28
N SER A 587 -30.92 15.73 -56.34
CA SER A 587 -29.63 16.45 -56.48
C SER A 587 -29.40 16.80 -57.97
N PRO A 588 -28.49 17.74 -58.32
CA PRO A 588 -27.15 17.25 -58.66
C PRO A 588 -25.98 18.18 -58.29
N GLU A 589 -24.87 17.56 -57.94
CA GLU A 589 -23.48 18.03 -58.07
C GLU A 589 -23.14 18.29 -59.58
N PRO A 590 -22.03 18.98 -59.99
CA PRO A 590 -20.69 18.39 -59.79
C PRO A 590 -19.45 19.32 -59.87
N ARG A 591 -18.28 18.72 -59.58
CA ARG A 591 -16.90 19.04 -60.07
C ARG A 591 -16.27 20.34 -59.51
N SER A 592 -15.02 20.36 -59.05
CA SER A 592 -13.79 19.76 -59.59
C SER A 592 -12.63 19.94 -58.59
N GLY A 593 -11.70 18.98 -58.55
CA GLY A 593 -10.39 19.12 -57.90
C GLY A 593 -9.44 20.10 -58.61
N PRO A 594 -8.19 20.25 -58.15
CA PRO A 594 -7.18 19.34 -58.69
C PRO A 594 -6.14 18.81 -57.70
N THR A 595 -5.58 17.69 -58.15
CA THR A 595 -4.41 16.94 -57.72
C THR A 595 -3.09 17.71 -57.82
N ALA A 596 -2.15 17.27 -56.98
CA ALA A 596 -0.72 17.59 -56.99
C ALA A 596 -0.01 17.30 -58.32
N ALA A 597 1.02 18.10 -58.63
CA ALA A 597 2.36 17.64 -59.02
C ALA A 597 3.29 18.83 -59.33
N THR A 598 4.58 18.65 -59.00
CA THR A 598 5.80 19.29 -59.59
C THR A 598 5.97 20.81 -59.32
N LEU A 599 7.12 21.38 -58.95
CA LEU A 599 8.54 21.11 -59.27
C LEU A 599 9.46 22.05 -58.45
N PHE A 600 10.77 21.70 -58.39
CA PHE A 600 11.98 22.53 -58.20
C PHE A 600 12.53 22.91 -56.79
N HIS A 601 13.66 22.23 -56.47
CA HIS A 601 15.01 22.74 -56.18
C HIS A 601 15.29 23.84 -55.14
N GLN A 602 16.30 23.53 -54.31
CA GLN A 602 17.36 24.39 -53.75
C GLN A 602 16.98 25.47 -52.73
N LEU A 603 17.24 25.19 -51.44
CA LEU A 603 18.45 25.63 -50.71
C LEU A 603 18.51 24.98 -49.32
#